data_AF-A0A7K0VJN1-F1
#
_entry.id   AF-A0A7K0VJN1-F1
#
_cell.length_a   1.000
_cell.length_b   1.000
_cell.length_c   1.000
_cell.angle_alpha   90.00
_cell.angle_beta   90.00
_cell.angle_gamma   90.00
#
_symmetry.space_group_name_H-M   'P 1'
#
loop_
_entity.id
_entity.type
_entity.pdbx_description
1 polymer ?
#
loop_
_entity_poly.entity_id
_entity_poly.type
_entity_poly.pdbx_seq_one_letter_code
_entity_poly.pdbx_strand_id
1 'polypeptide(L)'
;MNPEDFQPDEQLLLHAVALLTGSQMAEPSQRLPMSLPEVGIGADAALSAMFDDVLGRSRDLGAPGFFAHMDPPTPPITWAMHLWTASRNQNLLHP
;
A
#
# COMPACT_ATOMS: atom_id res chain seq x y z
N MET A 1 -9.78 11.02 17.39
CA MET A 1 -9.75 9.81 16.56
C MET A 1 -11.20 9.44 16.29
N ASN A 2 -11.64 9.54 15.03
CA ASN A 2 -13.03 9.29 14.66
C ASN A 2 -13.19 7.79 14.33
N PRO A 3 -14.16 7.05 14.91
CA PRO A 3 -14.39 5.65 14.57
C PRO A 3 -14.62 5.38 13.07
N GLU A 4 -15.08 6.39 12.34
CA GLU A 4 -15.26 6.35 10.88
C GLU A 4 -13.94 6.16 10.14
N ASP A 5 -12.81 6.66 10.69
CA ASP A 5 -11.46 6.51 10.11
C ASP A 5 -11.00 5.04 10.05
N PHE A 6 -11.71 4.13 10.75
CA PHE A 6 -11.39 2.70 10.85
C PHE A 6 -12.44 1.80 10.18
N GLN A 7 -13.40 2.39 9.46
CA GLN A 7 -14.32 1.64 8.62
C GLN A 7 -13.71 1.39 7.23
N PRO A 8 -14.14 0.35 6.50
CA PRO A 8 -13.69 0.14 5.13
C PRO A 8 -14.02 1.33 4.23
N ASP A 9 -13.00 1.90 3.59
CA ASP A 9 -13.14 2.92 2.55
C ASP A 9 -12.89 2.28 1.18
N GLU A 10 -13.96 1.93 0.49
CA GLU A 10 -13.88 1.28 -0.83
C GLU A 10 -13.18 2.15 -1.87
N GLN A 11 -13.40 3.47 -1.84
CA GLN A 11 -12.84 4.38 -2.83
C GLN A 11 -11.33 4.49 -2.68
N LEU A 12 -10.86 4.64 -1.44
CA LEU A 12 -9.43 4.66 -1.12
C LEU A 12 -8.74 3.34 -1.54
N LEU A 13 -9.38 2.20 -1.29
CA LEU A 13 -8.84 0.89 -1.66
C LEU A 13 -8.78 0.70 -3.18
N LEU A 14 -9.82 1.15 -3.91
CA LEU A 14 -9.82 1.13 -5.38
C LEU A 14 -8.75 2.05 -5.96
N HIS A 15 -8.53 3.23 -5.36
CA HIS A 15 -7.44 4.12 -5.74
C HIS A 15 -6.06 3.46 -5.55
N ALA A 16 -5.83 2.82 -4.40
CA ALA A 16 -4.58 2.09 -4.15
C ALA A 16 -4.33 0.97 -5.18
N VAL A 17 -5.37 0.22 -5.55
CA VAL A 17 -5.27 -0.82 -6.60
C VAL A 17 -5.02 -0.19 -7.97
N ALA A 18 -5.69 0.91 -8.32
CA ALA A 18 -5.50 1.59 -9.59
C ALA A 18 -4.07 2.12 -9.77
N LEU A 19 -3.47 2.61 -8.68
CA LEU A 19 -2.05 2.96 -8.63
C LEU A 19 -1.17 1.71 -8.83
N LEU A 20 -1.42 0.63 -8.08
CA LEU A 20 -0.66 -0.63 -8.18
C LEU A 20 -0.68 -1.23 -9.59
N THR A 21 -1.81 -1.19 -10.28
CA THR A 21 -1.97 -1.75 -11.64
C THR A 21 -1.51 -0.80 -12.74
N GLY A 22 -1.04 0.41 -12.40
CA GLY A 22 -0.66 1.43 -13.37
C GLY A 22 -1.83 1.98 -14.19
N SER A 23 -3.07 1.78 -13.72
CA SER A 23 -4.28 2.30 -14.36
C SER A 23 -4.49 3.80 -14.10
N GLN A 24 -3.75 4.35 -13.13
CA GLN A 24 -3.68 5.78 -12.85
C GLN A 24 -2.21 6.20 -12.71
N MET A 25 -1.85 7.33 -13.31
CA MET A 25 -0.55 7.94 -13.09
C MET A 25 -0.56 8.64 -11.74
N ALA A 26 0.40 8.33 -10.88
CA ALA A 26 0.61 9.11 -9.67
C ALA A 26 1.54 10.30 -9.95
N GLU A 27 1.39 11.32 -9.12
CA GLU A 27 2.32 12.44 -9.08
C GLU A 27 3.69 11.98 -8.52
N PRO A 28 4.80 12.64 -8.90
CA PRO A 28 6.11 12.36 -8.33
C PRO A 28 6.07 12.46 -6.81
N SER A 29 6.73 11.53 -6.11
CA SER A 29 6.80 11.57 -4.64
C SER A 29 7.28 12.93 -4.16
N GLN A 30 6.55 13.50 -3.20
CA GLN A 30 7.06 14.65 -2.45
C GLN A 30 8.21 14.20 -1.56
N ARG A 31 9.16 15.11 -1.31
CA ARG A 31 10.26 14.82 -0.38
C ARG A 31 9.67 14.54 1.01
N LEU A 32 9.97 13.35 1.54
CA LEU A 32 9.56 12.97 2.89
C LEU A 32 10.04 14.00 3.91
N PRO A 33 9.20 14.35 4.90
CA PRO A 33 9.59 15.29 5.94
C PRO A 33 10.70 14.67 6.82
N MET A 34 11.61 15.51 7.29
CA MET A 34 12.71 15.09 8.17
C MET A 34 12.25 14.77 9.61
N SER A 35 10.99 15.07 9.93
CA SER A 35 10.35 14.82 11.21
C SER A 35 8.88 14.46 11.00
N LEU A 36 8.30 13.67 11.89
CA LEU A 36 6.88 13.34 11.84
C LEU A 36 6.02 14.60 12.11
N PRO A 37 5.11 14.99 11.20
CA PRO A 37 4.26 16.15 11.42
C PRO A 37 3.21 15.86 12.51
N GLU A 38 2.81 16.91 13.24
CA GLU A 38 1.75 16.81 14.26
C GLU A 38 0.38 16.52 13.65
N VAL A 39 0.15 16.95 12.40
CA VAL A 39 -1.07 16.71 11.64
C VAL A 39 -0.72 15.93 10.37
N GLY A 40 -1.40 14.80 10.16
CA GLY A 40 -1.26 13.99 8.96
C GLY A 40 -1.92 14.63 7.73
N ILE A 41 -1.49 14.20 6.54
CA ILE A 41 -2.01 14.70 5.26
C ILE A 41 -3.26 13.95 4.76
N GLY A 42 -3.74 12.95 5.50
CA GLY A 42 -4.84 12.07 5.10
C GLY A 42 -4.40 10.88 4.24
N ALA A 43 -5.24 9.85 4.15
CA ALA A 43 -4.88 8.57 3.55
C ALA A 43 -4.65 8.65 2.03
N ASP A 44 -5.52 9.35 1.31
CA ASP A 44 -5.43 9.51 -0.15
C ASP A 44 -4.15 10.27 -0.57
N ALA A 45 -3.91 11.43 0.04
CA ALA A 45 -2.70 12.22 -0.19
C ALA A 45 -1.43 11.44 0.22
N ALA A 46 -1.51 10.62 1.27
CA ALA A 46 -0.40 9.75 1.67
C ALA A 46 -0.13 8.66 0.63
N LEU A 47 -1.15 7.99 0.09
CA LEU A 47 -0.99 7.00 -0.98
C LEU A 47 -0.33 7.62 -2.22
N SER A 48 -0.84 8.78 -2.65
CA SER A 48 -0.28 9.52 -3.78
C SER A 48 1.17 9.94 -3.53
N ALA A 49 1.49 10.47 -2.34
CA ALA A 49 2.84 10.94 -2.00
C ALA A 49 3.87 9.81 -1.86
N MET A 50 3.42 8.59 -1.51
CA MET A 50 4.30 7.42 -1.33
C MET A 50 4.43 6.57 -2.59
N PHE A 51 3.62 6.81 -3.62
CA PHE A 51 3.54 5.96 -4.80
C PHE A 51 4.91 5.72 -5.45
N ASP A 52 5.63 6.78 -5.81
CA ASP A 52 6.89 6.62 -6.53
C ASP A 52 7.95 5.99 -5.60
N ASP A 53 7.92 6.27 -4.30
CA ASP A 53 8.88 5.69 -3.34
C ASP A 53 8.67 4.19 -3.12
N VAL A 54 7.42 3.76 -3.06
CA VAL A 54 7.06 2.37 -2.73
C VAL A 54 6.89 1.51 -3.97
N LEU A 55 6.30 2.03 -5.04
CA LEU A 55 5.99 1.28 -6.26
C LEU A 55 6.88 1.67 -7.44
N GLY A 56 7.20 2.96 -7.60
CA GLY A 56 8.01 3.45 -8.73
C GLY A 56 9.51 3.14 -8.62
N ARG A 57 10.06 3.20 -7.40
CA ARG A 57 11.51 3.09 -7.11
C ARG A 57 11.89 1.81 -6.38
N SER A 58 10.92 1.00 -5.96
CA SER A 58 11.21 -0.31 -5.37
C SER A 58 11.69 -1.29 -6.45
N ARG A 59 12.48 -2.27 -6.02
CA ARG A 59 12.95 -3.31 -6.93
C ARG A 59 11.90 -4.40 -7.02
N ASP A 60 11.32 -4.59 -8.21
CA ASP A 60 10.39 -5.68 -8.48
C ASP A 60 11.14 -7.02 -8.59
N LEU A 61 11.13 -7.77 -7.49
CA LEU A 61 11.75 -9.10 -7.42
C LEU A 61 10.90 -10.17 -8.11
N GLY A 62 9.62 -9.89 -8.40
CA GLY A 62 8.72 -10.79 -9.12
C GLY A 62 8.80 -10.65 -10.64
N ALA A 63 9.53 -9.67 -11.16
CA ALA A 63 9.67 -9.43 -12.60
C ALA A 63 10.27 -10.65 -13.31
N PRO A 64 9.80 -11.03 -14.53
CA PRO A 64 10.27 -12.23 -15.23
C PRO A 64 11.79 -12.27 -15.50
N GLY A 65 12.45 -11.11 -15.54
CA GLY A 65 13.90 -10.98 -15.74
C GLY A 65 14.72 -11.01 -14.44
N PHE A 66 14.08 -11.13 -13.28
CA PHE A 66 14.76 -11.14 -11.99
C PHE A 66 15.12 -12.58 -11.59
N PHE A 67 16.41 -12.92 -11.67
CA PHE A 67 16.93 -14.27 -11.38
C PHE A 67 17.29 -14.49 -9.91
N ALA A 68 16.47 -13.97 -8.97
CA ALA A 68 16.61 -14.33 -7.56
C ALA A 68 15.66 -15.49 -7.26
N HIS A 69 16.24 -16.68 -7.03
CA HIS A 69 15.48 -17.89 -6.72
C HIS A 69 14.76 -17.90 -5.36
N MET A 70 14.81 -16.79 -4.60
CA MET A 70 14.30 -16.71 -3.23
C MET A 70 12.90 -16.10 -3.13
N ASP A 71 12.43 -15.37 -4.15
CA ASP A 71 11.18 -14.60 -4.10
C ASP A 71 10.30 -14.96 -5.31
N PRO A 72 9.56 -16.09 -5.27
CA PRO A 72 8.64 -16.43 -6.34
C PRO A 72 7.58 -15.32 -6.49
N PRO A 73 7.05 -15.09 -7.71
CA PRO A 73 6.08 -14.04 -7.94
C PRO A 73 4.85 -14.22 -7.03
N THR A 74 4.43 -13.12 -6.40
CA THR A 74 3.32 -13.10 -5.45
C THR A 74 1.97 -13.20 -6.18
N PRO A 75 1.20 -14.30 -6.04
CA PRO A 75 -0.05 -14.46 -6.76
C PRO A 75 -1.13 -13.50 -6.24
N PRO A 76 -2.06 -12.98 -7.06
CA PRO A 76 -3.04 -11.97 -6.65
C PRO A 76 -3.88 -12.31 -5.41
N ILE A 77 -4.14 -13.59 -5.16
CA ILE A 77 -4.92 -14.06 -4.00
C ILE A 77 -4.27 -13.69 -2.66
N THR A 78 -2.95 -13.60 -2.56
CA THR A 78 -2.28 -13.26 -1.29
C THR A 78 -2.48 -11.80 -0.92
N TRP A 79 -2.63 -10.90 -1.89
CA TRP A 79 -2.96 -9.49 -1.69
C TRP A 79 -4.38 -9.34 -1.15
N ALA A 80 -5.35 -10.03 -1.76
CA ALA A 80 -6.73 -10.06 -1.29
C ALA A 80 -6.82 -10.64 0.14
N MET A 81 -6.07 -11.71 0.42
CA MET A 81 -6.02 -12.28 1.76
C MET A 81 -5.39 -11.31 2.78
N HIS A 82 -4.32 -10.61 2.42
CA HIS A 82 -3.72 -9.59 3.30
C HIS A 82 -4.70 -8.47 3.65
N LEU A 83 -5.49 -8.00 2.67
CA LEU A 83 -6.55 -7.01 2.92
C LEU A 83 -7.56 -7.52 3.97
N TRP A 84 -7.99 -8.78 3.85
CA TRP A 84 -8.91 -9.39 4.80
C TRP A 84 -8.26 -9.59 6.18
N THR A 85 -7.03 -10.08 6.25
CA THR A 85 -6.33 -10.24 7.52
C THR A 85 -6.15 -8.90 8.23
N ALA A 86 -5.77 -7.84 7.50
CA ALA A 86 -5.64 -6.50 8.04
C ALA A 86 -6.98 -5.95 8.57
N SER A 87 -8.08 -6.16 7.84
CA SER A 87 -9.41 -5.68 8.26
C SER A 87 -9.95 -6.36 9.52
N ARG A 88 -9.44 -7.55 9.85
CA ARG A 88 -9.83 -8.26 11.08
C ARG A 88 -9.06 -7.81 12.32
N ASN A 89 -7.96 -7.06 12.17
CA ASN A 89 -7.09 -6.60 13.24
C ASN A 89 -6.83 -7.70 14.29
N GLN A 90 -6.54 -8.92 13.81
CA GLN A 90 -6.41 -10.08 14.67
C GLN A 90 -5.08 -10.05 15.42
N ASN A 91 -5.15 -10.11 16.73
CA ASN A 91 -4.01 -10.52 17.54
C ASN A 91 -3.99 -12.05 17.57
N LEU A 92 -3.06 -12.67 16.84
CA LEU A 92 -2.94 -14.14 16.75
C LEU A 92 -2.53 -14.81 18.08
N LEU A 93 -2.11 -14.01 19.07
CA LEU A 93 -1.81 -14.47 20.42
C LEU A 93 -3.01 -14.33 21.36
N HIS A 94 -4.09 -13.70 20.91
CA HIS A 94 -5.33 -13.59 21.65
C HIS A 94 -6.26 -14.76 21.28
N PRO A 95 -6.78 -15.52 22.25
CA PRO A 95 -7.71 -16.62 22.00
C PRO A 95 -9.03 -16.15 21.40
#